data_AF-A0A645HJ77-F1
#
_entry.id   AF-A0A645HJ77-F1
#
_cell.length_a   1.000
_cell.length_b   1.000
_cell.length_c   1.000
_cell.angle_alpha   90.00
_cell.angle_beta   90.00
_cell.angle_gamma   90.00
#
_symmetry.space_group_name_H-M   'P 1'
#
loop_
_entity.id
_entity.type
_entity.pdbx_description
1 polymer ?
#
loop_
_entity_poly.entity_id
_entity_poly.type
_entity_poly.pdbx_seq_one_letter_code
_entity_poly.pdbx_strand_id
1 'polypeptide(L)'
;MLTDVVAETDNAVEKENATQQKLKIIGYMEKEKTIESLISAKGLPECLVLLTDNAVNVTVNKEQLDQADVAKICDIVIRETSRPANQIIIQSKV
;
A
#
# COMPACT_ATOMS: atom_id res chain seq x y z
N MET A 1 2.11 3.20 -23.09
CA MET A 1 2.93 2.89 -21.90
C MET A 1 2.39 1.61 -21.25
N LEU A 2 3.23 0.58 -21.09
CA LEU A 2 2.93 -0.82 -20.67
C LEU A 2 1.94 -1.62 -21.54
N THR A 3 0.78 -1.09 -21.90
CA THR A 3 -0.20 -1.77 -22.77
C THR A 3 0.33 -2.00 -24.19
N ASP A 4 1.16 -1.07 -24.68
CA ASP A 4 1.73 -1.13 -26.03
C ASP A 4 2.88 -2.16 -26.13
N VAL A 5 3.67 -2.34 -25.06
CA VAL A 5 4.80 -3.29 -25.03
C VAL A 5 4.31 -4.73 -25.10
N VAL A 6 3.18 -5.05 -24.46
CA VAL A 6 2.56 -6.39 -24.48
C VAL A 6 2.00 -6.74 -25.87
N ALA A 7 1.70 -5.74 -26.70
CA ALA A 7 1.20 -5.93 -28.06
C ALA A 7 2.32 -6.06 -29.11
N GLU A 8 3.50 -5.48 -28.86
CA GLU A 8 4.64 -5.47 -29.81
C GLU A 8 5.73 -6.53 -29.58
N THR A 9 5.69 -7.29 -28.48
CA THR A 9 6.73 -8.29 -28.17
C THR A 9 6.26 -9.74 -28.41
N ASP A 10 6.89 -10.44 -29.36
CA ASP A 10 6.73 -11.89 -29.63
C ASP A 10 7.40 -12.78 -28.55
N ASN A 11 8.03 -12.17 -27.53
CA ASN A 11 8.67 -12.89 -26.43
C ASN A 11 7.67 -13.19 -25.31
N ALA A 12 7.23 -14.45 -25.22
CA ALA A 12 6.35 -14.95 -24.16
C ALA A 12 6.84 -14.62 -22.73
N VAL A 13 8.16 -14.51 -22.54
CA VAL A 13 8.80 -14.17 -21.27
C VAL A 13 8.54 -12.72 -20.84
N GLU A 14 8.49 -11.76 -21.77
CA GLU A 14 8.21 -10.35 -21.46
C GLU A 14 6.72 -10.16 -21.12
N LYS A 15 5.85 -10.89 -21.82
CA LYS A 15 4.41 -10.91 -21.56
C LYS A 15 4.06 -11.53 -20.20
N GLU A 16 4.75 -12.60 -19.82
CA GLU A 16 4.61 -13.21 -18.50
C GLU A 16 5.12 -12.28 -17.39
N ASN A 17 6.29 -11.66 -17.56
CA ASN A 17 6.81 -10.67 -16.61
C ASN A 17 5.86 -9.47 -16.43
N ALA A 18 5.31 -8.93 -17.52
CA ALA A 18 4.33 -7.84 -17.45
C ALA A 18 3.05 -8.26 -16.72
N THR A 19 2.60 -9.50 -16.92
CA THR A 19 1.43 -10.06 -16.23
C THR A 19 1.69 -10.24 -14.73
N GLN A 20 2.88 -10.73 -14.36
CA GLN A 20 3.27 -10.89 -12.96
C GLN A 20 3.41 -9.54 -12.24
N GLN A 21 3.99 -8.53 -12.91
CA GLN A 21 4.03 -7.17 -12.36
C GLN A 21 2.63 -6.59 -12.14
N LYS A 22 1.71 -6.83 -13.08
CA LYS A 22 0.31 -6.41 -12.92
C LYS A 22 -0.37 -7.09 -11.73
N LEU A 23 -0.21 -8.41 -11.58
CA LEU A 23 -0.76 -9.15 -10.45
C LEU A 23 -0.18 -8.67 -9.11
N LYS A 24 1.11 -8.35 -9.08
CA LYS A 24 1.77 -7.78 -7.91
C LYS A 24 1.17 -6.44 -7.51
N ILE A 25 0.94 -5.53 -8.46
CA ILE A 25 0.31 -4.23 -8.21
C ILE A 25 -1.12 -4.41 -7.69
N ILE A 26 -1.88 -5.36 -8.25
CA ILE A 26 -3.22 -5.70 -7.74
C ILE A 26 -3.16 -6.17 -6.29
N GLY A 27 -2.22 -7.06 -5.97
CA GLY A 27 -2.02 -7.53 -4.59
C GLY A 27 -1.63 -6.41 -3.63
N TYR A 28 -0.90 -5.39 -4.08
CA TYR A 28 -0.63 -4.19 -3.29
C TYR A 28 -1.89 -3.38 -3.05
N MET A 29 -2.68 -3.09 -4.09
CA MET A 29 -3.95 -2.36 -3.95
C MET A 29 -4.95 -3.07 -3.03
N GLU A 30 -5.03 -4.40 -3.09
CA GLU A 30 -5.90 -5.16 -2.18
C GLU A 30 -5.45 -5.05 -0.71
N LYS A 31 -4.14 -5.09 -0.46
CA LYS A 31 -3.58 -4.90 0.88
C LYS A 31 -3.80 -3.48 1.38
N GLU A 32 -3.55 -2.47 0.55
CA GLU A 32 -3.81 -1.06 0.85
C GLU A 32 -5.26 -0.87 1.33
N LYS A 33 -6.22 -1.32 0.51
CA LYS A 33 -7.65 -1.24 0.83
C LYS A 33 -8.03 -2.00 2.09
N THR A 34 -7.43 -3.16 2.32
CA THR A 34 -7.67 -3.95 3.54
C THR A 34 -7.21 -3.20 4.78
N ILE A 35 -6.03 -2.59 4.74
CA ILE A 35 -5.48 -1.80 5.84
C ILE A 35 -6.35 -0.57 6.10
N GLU A 36 -6.76 0.16 5.07
CA GLU A 36 -7.66 1.33 5.19
C GLU A 36 -9.00 0.95 5.83
N SER A 37 -9.55 -0.19 5.44
CA SER A 37 -10.78 -0.73 6.01
C SER A 37 -10.60 -1.10 7.49
N LEU A 38 -9.48 -1.73 7.86
CA LEU A 38 -9.16 -2.08 9.25
C LEU A 38 -8.94 -0.85 10.13
N ILE A 39 -8.29 0.19 9.60
CA ILE A 39 -8.08 1.47 10.28
C ILE A 39 -9.45 2.12 10.54
N SER A 40 -10.29 2.23 9.50
CA SER A 40 -11.64 2.78 9.61
C SER A 40 -12.52 1.98 10.59
N ALA A 41 -12.43 0.64 10.58
CA ALA A 41 -13.18 -0.24 11.49
C ALA A 41 -12.79 -0.06 12.96
N LYS A 42 -11.59 0.43 13.25
CA LYS A 42 -11.14 0.77 14.60
C LYS A 42 -11.57 2.18 15.05
N GLY A 43 -12.35 2.89 14.24
CA GLY A 43 -12.79 4.26 14.53
C GLY A 43 -11.70 5.30 14.34
N LEU A 44 -10.63 4.96 13.62
CA LEU A 44 -9.61 5.93 13.22
C LEU A 44 -10.12 6.74 12.00
N PRO A 45 -9.61 7.98 11.82
CA PRO A 45 -9.98 8.79 10.67
C PRO A 45 -9.59 8.13 9.35
N GLU A 46 -10.29 8.55 8.30
CA GLU A 46 -10.03 8.09 6.94
C GLU A 46 -8.54 8.24 6.60
N CYS A 47 -7.96 7.23 5.98
CA CYS A 47 -6.55 7.22 5.63
C CYS A 47 -6.35 6.65 4.24
N LEU A 48 -5.23 7.03 3.63
CA LEU A 48 -4.76 6.53 2.35
C LEU A 48 -3.47 5.75 2.58
N VAL A 49 -3.45 4.50 2.14
CA VAL A 49 -2.28 3.62 2.26
C VAL A 49 -1.69 3.40 0.86
N LEU A 50 -0.38 3.59 0.74
CA LEU A 50 0.37 3.38 -0.49
C LEU A 50 1.51 2.39 -0.23
N LEU A 51 1.36 1.18 -0.75
CA LEU A 51 2.40 0.15 -0.76
C LEU A 51 3.25 0.29 -2.00
N THR A 52 4.54 0.51 -1.77
CA THR A 52 5.56 0.41 -2.81
C THR A 52 6.46 -0.78 -2.52
N ASP A 53 7.40 -1.08 -3.42
CA ASP A 53 8.38 -2.15 -3.20
C ASP A 53 9.27 -1.91 -1.98
N ASN A 54 9.51 -0.65 -1.61
CA ASN A 54 10.49 -0.30 -0.58
C ASN A 54 9.89 0.32 0.68
N ALA A 55 8.69 0.88 0.59
CA ALA A 55 8.06 1.59 1.71
C ALA A 55 6.53 1.48 1.69
N VAL A 56 5.93 1.65 2.86
CA VAL A 56 4.49 1.86 3.05
C VAL A 56 4.27 3.28 3.52
N ASN A 57 3.54 4.06 2.73
CA ASN A 57 3.16 5.41 3.11
C ASN A 57 1.71 5.40 3.56
N VAL A 58 1.45 5.90 4.76
CA VAL A 58 0.10 6.03 5.30
C VAL A 58 -0.17 7.50 5.55
N THR A 59 -1.12 8.06 4.83
CA THR A 59 -1.57 9.44 5.00
C THR A 59 -2.91 9.43 5.72
N VAL A 60 -2.99 10.02 6.91
CA VAL A 60 -4.23 10.04 7.70
C VAL A 60 -4.90 11.40 7.57
N ASN A 61 -6.19 11.42 7.28
CA ASN A 61 -7.01 12.62 7.18
C ASN A 61 -7.37 13.17 8.57
N LYS A 62 -6.35 13.58 9.33
CA LYS A 62 -6.43 14.14 10.69
C LYS A 62 -5.35 15.22 10.85
N GLU A 63 -5.72 16.39 11.35
CA GLU A 63 -4.76 17.50 11.58
C GLU A 63 -3.66 17.12 12.59
N GLN A 64 -4.04 16.43 13.67
CA GLN A 64 -3.10 16.01 14.72
C GLN A 64 -3.16 14.50 14.94
N LEU A 65 -2.08 13.82 14.55
CA LEU A 65 -1.87 12.41 14.82
C LEU A 65 -1.28 12.22 16.21
N ASP A 66 -2.01 11.51 17.06
CA ASP A 66 -1.53 11.17 18.40
C ASP A 66 -0.61 9.95 18.32
N GLN A 67 0.35 9.85 19.23
CA GLN A 67 1.28 8.71 19.25
C GLN A 67 0.53 7.36 19.37
N ALA A 68 -0.60 7.35 20.07
CA ALA A 68 -1.46 6.18 20.18
C ALA A 68 -2.07 5.76 18.83
N ASP A 69 -2.45 6.73 17.99
CA ASP A 69 -3.01 6.46 16.67
C ASP A 69 -1.92 5.97 15.71
N VAL A 70 -0.74 6.60 15.73
CA VAL A 70 0.44 6.16 14.97
C VAL A 70 0.80 4.72 15.33
N ALA A 71 0.83 4.37 16.62
CA ALA A 71 1.14 3.02 17.07
C ALA A 71 0.11 1.99 16.58
N LYS A 72 -1.19 2.29 16.67
CA LYS A 72 -2.26 1.41 16.18
C LYS A 72 -2.18 1.19 14.67
N ILE A 73 -1.97 2.27 13.91
CA ILE A 73 -1.85 2.21 12.46
C ILE A 73 -0.62 1.40 12.08
N CYS A 74 0.53 1.67 12.71
CA CYS A 74 1.76 0.94 12.47
C CYS A 74 1.60 -0.57 12.73
N ASP A 75 0.97 -0.96 13.83
CA ASP A 75 0.73 -2.37 14.17
C ASP A 75 -0.11 -3.09 13.10
N ILE A 76 -1.20 -2.45 12.62
CA ILE A 76 -2.04 -3.00 11.54
C ILE A 76 -1.22 -3.16 10.26
N VAL A 77 -0.47 -2.14 9.87
CA VAL A 77 0.33 -2.15 8.65
C VAL A 77 1.39 -3.25 8.72
N ILE A 78 2.10 -3.41 9.84
CA ILE A 78 3.09 -4.48 10.02
C ILE A 78 2.41 -5.84 9.88
N ARG A 79 1.24 -6.03 10.49
CA ARG A 79 0.53 -7.31 10.48
C ARG A 79 0.06 -7.72 9.08
N GLU A 80 -0.48 -6.78 8.30
CA GLU A 80 -1.02 -7.06 6.96
C GLU A 80 0.07 -7.11 5.88
N THR A 81 1.12 -6.30 6.02
CA THR A 81 2.18 -6.18 5.00
C THR A 81 3.40 -7.05 5.30
N SER A 82 3.58 -7.51 6.54
CA SER A 82 4.81 -8.15 7.04
C SER A 82 6.07 -7.30 6.81
N ARG A 83 5.92 -5.98 6.64
CA ARG A 83 7.05 -5.07 6.49
C ARG A 83 7.55 -4.57 7.84
N PRO A 84 8.86 -4.35 7.97
CA PRO A 84 9.43 -3.77 9.19
C PRO A 84 9.00 -2.32 9.37
N ALA A 85 8.91 -1.89 10.63
CA ALA A 85 8.50 -0.53 10.99
C ALA A 85 9.35 0.58 10.36
N ASN A 86 10.63 0.32 10.07
CA ASN A 86 11.52 1.27 9.42
C ASN A 86 11.15 1.57 7.95
N GLN A 87 10.27 0.78 7.35
CA GLN A 87 9.73 1.01 6.00
C GLN A 87 8.34 1.65 6.03
N ILE A 88 7.78 1.94 7.21
CA ILE A 88 6.43 2.47 7.37
C ILE A 88 6.54 3.95 7.73
N ILE A 89 5.97 4.80 6.88
CA ILE A 89 5.95 6.25 7.02
C ILE A 89 4.51 6.66 7.23
N ILE A 90 4.21 7.22 8.40
CA ILE A 90 2.87 7.69 8.76
C ILE A 90 2.91 9.22 8.84
N GLN A 91 2.03 9.87 8.08
CA GLN A 91 1.94 11.34 8.00
C GLN A 91 0.49 11.81 8.13
N SER A 92 0.30 12.99 8.74
CA SER A 92 -0.99 13.68 8.74
C SER A 92 -1.22 14.39 7.42
N LYS A 93 -2.48 14.49 7.04
CA LYS A 93 -2.91 15.44 6.02
C LYS A 93 -2.80 16.85 6.61
N VAL A 94 -1.88 17.64 6.09
CA VAL A 94 -1.76 19.08 6.34
C VAL A 94 -2.84 19.87 5.60
#